data_AF-A0A2U0T4S3-F1
#
_entry.id   AF-A0A2U0T4S3-F1
#
_cell.length_a   1.000
_cell.length_b   1.000
_cell.length_c   1.000
_cell.angle_alpha   90.00
_cell.angle_beta   90.00
_cell.angle_gamma   90.00
#
_symmetry.space_group_name_H-M   'P 1'
#
loop_
_entity.id
_entity.type
_entity.pdbx_description
1 polymer ?
#
loop_
_entity_poly.entity_id
_entity_poly.type
_entity_poly.pdbx_seq_one_letter_code
_entity_poly.pdbx_strand_id
1 'polypeptide(L)'
;MVSQHSERKINTDEKVKNDGVDRLPHERDESPDAQDVRPRKIMQQAASDLERGLVDTDRHAQPGVEKVKPAAPQQARPDAQLEPKKAR
;
A
#
# COMPACT_ATOMS: atom_id res chain seq x y z
N MET A 1 -5.37 -47.34 -2.14
CA MET A 1 -4.43 -46.65 -1.22
C MET A 1 -4.29 -45.23 -1.72
N VAL A 2 -4.71 -44.23 -0.93
CA VAL A 2 -4.65 -42.81 -1.32
C VAL A 2 -3.29 -42.27 -0.89
N SER A 3 -2.41 -41.95 -1.85
CA SER A 3 -1.15 -41.27 -1.54
C SER A 3 -1.44 -39.91 -0.95
N GLN A 4 -1.15 -39.74 0.33
CA GLN A 4 -1.15 -38.43 0.97
C GLN A 4 -0.10 -37.55 0.27
N HIS A 5 -0.54 -36.48 -0.37
CA HIS A 5 0.37 -35.46 -0.86
C HIS A 5 0.85 -34.65 0.35
N SER A 6 2.13 -34.80 0.72
CA SER A 6 2.76 -33.92 1.70
C SER A 6 2.51 -32.48 1.28
N GLU A 7 1.90 -31.72 2.18
CA GLU A 7 1.58 -30.30 1.99
C GLU A 7 2.90 -29.57 1.70
N ARG A 8 3.06 -29.10 0.46
CA ARG A 8 4.25 -28.37 0.04
C ARG A 8 4.25 -27.04 0.80
N LYS A 9 5.13 -26.90 1.78
CA LYS A 9 5.34 -25.61 2.47
C LYS A 9 5.92 -24.63 1.45
N ILE A 10 5.14 -23.62 1.09
CA ILE A 10 5.54 -22.52 0.23
C ILE A 10 6.20 -21.47 1.12
N ASN A 11 7.38 -20.99 0.76
CA ASN A 11 8.02 -19.87 1.43
C ASN A 11 7.35 -18.57 0.99
N THR A 12 6.65 -17.90 1.90
CA THR A 12 5.97 -16.61 1.66
C THR A 12 6.81 -15.40 2.07
N ASP A 13 7.96 -15.62 2.71
CA ASP A 13 8.82 -14.54 3.22
C ASP A 13 9.76 -14.00 2.15
N GLU A 14 10.14 -14.86 1.20
CA GLU A 14 11.06 -14.49 0.12
C GLU A 14 10.42 -13.46 -0.82
N LYS A 15 11.08 -12.30 -0.98
CA LYS A 15 10.63 -11.23 -1.85
C LYS A 15 11.11 -11.45 -3.28
N VAL A 16 10.19 -11.31 -4.23
CA VAL A 16 10.50 -11.32 -5.66
C VAL A 16 11.40 -10.13 -5.98
N LYS A 17 12.51 -10.38 -6.69
CA LYS A 17 13.48 -9.36 -7.10
C LYS A 17 13.17 -8.91 -8.52
N ASN A 18 13.53 -7.66 -8.84
CA ASN A 18 13.51 -7.17 -10.20
C ASN A 18 14.64 -7.84 -11.00
N ASP A 19 14.26 -8.57 -12.04
CA ASP A 19 15.15 -9.31 -12.96
C ASP A 19 15.51 -8.51 -14.22
N GLY A 20 15.00 -7.28 -14.35
CA GLY A 20 15.33 -6.35 -15.44
C GLY A 20 14.70 -6.69 -16.80
N VAL A 21 13.76 -7.64 -16.83
CA VAL A 21 13.05 -8.05 -18.04
C VAL A 21 11.75 -7.26 -18.16
N ASP A 22 11.47 -6.74 -19.35
CA ASP A 22 10.18 -6.09 -19.66
C ASP A 22 9.06 -7.15 -19.69
N ARG A 23 8.11 -7.03 -18.77
CA ARG A 23 6.97 -7.95 -18.62
C ARG A 23 5.75 -7.49 -19.41
N LEU A 24 4.93 -8.45 -19.85
CA LEU A 24 3.68 -8.14 -20.53
C LEU A 24 2.67 -7.49 -19.56
N PRO A 25 1.66 -6.72 -20.06
CA PRO A 25 0.73 -6.01 -19.18
C PRO A 25 0.00 -6.88 -18.14
N HIS A 26 -0.27 -8.15 -18.48
CA HIS A 26 -0.91 -9.12 -17.60
C HIS A 26 0.05 -9.83 -16.64
N GLU A 27 1.36 -9.66 -16.83
CA GLU A 27 2.42 -10.19 -15.96
C GLU A 27 2.98 -9.11 -15.02
N ARG A 28 2.67 -7.85 -15.30
CA ARG A 28 3.16 -6.69 -14.56
C ARG A 28 2.43 -6.45 -13.24
N ASP A 29 1.25 -7.04 -13.06
CA ASP A 29 0.54 -6.91 -11.79
C ASP A 29 1.40 -7.48 -10.66
N GLU A 30 1.58 -6.68 -9.59
CA GLU A 30 2.46 -6.96 -8.45
C GLU A 30 3.96 -7.18 -8.75
N SER A 31 4.44 -6.82 -9.94
CA SER A 31 5.86 -6.99 -10.29
C SER A 31 6.77 -5.88 -9.71
N PRO A 32 8.01 -6.22 -9.28
CA PRO A 32 8.95 -5.26 -8.68
C PRO A 32 9.68 -4.37 -9.69
N ASP A 33 9.44 -4.57 -10.99
CA ASP A 33 10.05 -3.87 -12.12
C ASP A 33 9.83 -2.34 -12.08
N ALA A 34 8.66 -1.90 -11.62
CA ALA A 34 8.30 -0.48 -11.57
C ALA A 34 8.85 0.29 -10.37
N GLN A 35 9.50 -0.38 -9.40
CA GLN A 35 9.84 0.20 -8.10
C GLN A 35 11.26 0.80 -8.02
N ASP A 36 12.14 0.51 -8.98
CA ASP A 36 13.55 0.94 -8.96
C ASP A 36 13.78 2.32 -9.63
N VAL A 37 12.81 3.22 -9.48
CA VAL A 37 12.91 4.58 -10.03
C VAL A 37 13.48 5.52 -8.97
N ARG A 38 14.52 6.27 -9.32
CA ARG A 38 15.10 7.28 -8.42
C ARG A 38 14.01 8.25 -7.94
N PRO A 39 14.03 8.64 -6.64
CA PRO A 39 13.10 9.64 -6.12
C PRO A 39 13.15 10.93 -6.95
N ARG A 40 11.97 11.46 -7.28
CA ARG A 40 11.86 12.73 -8.00
C ARG A 40 12.34 13.88 -7.12
N LYS A 41 12.83 14.97 -7.73
CA LYS A 41 13.29 16.17 -7.00
C LYS A 41 12.26 16.69 -6.00
N ILE A 42 10.98 16.69 -6.37
CA ILE A 42 9.88 17.10 -5.48
C ILE A 42 9.74 16.21 -4.23
N MET A 43 10.05 14.92 -4.33
CA MET A 43 9.99 13.99 -3.19
C MET A 43 11.15 14.25 -2.23
N GLN A 44 12.34 14.54 -2.77
CA GLN A 44 13.51 14.90 -1.98
C GLN A 44 13.30 16.22 -1.22
N GLN A 45 12.70 17.20 -1.89
CA GLN A 45 12.32 18.47 -1.26
C GLN A 45 11.33 18.23 -0.12
N ALA A 46 10.25 17.50 -0.37
CA ALA A 46 9.25 17.17 0.65
C ALA A 46 9.87 16.46 1.87
N ALA A 47 10.83 15.56 1.66
CA ALA A 47 11.56 14.92 2.76
C ALA A 47 12.36 15.95 3.58
N SER A 48 13.07 16.86 2.92
CA SER A 48 13.82 17.93 3.61
C SER A 48 12.90 18.90 4.35
N ASP A 49 11.73 19.21 3.80
CA ASP A 49 10.72 20.06 4.43
C ASP A 49 10.21 19.41 5.73
N LEU A 50 9.89 18.12 5.69
CA LEU A 50 9.50 17.35 6.87
C LEU A 50 10.62 17.27 7.93
N GLU A 51 11.88 17.04 7.52
CA GLU A 51 13.03 17.03 8.43
C GLU A 51 13.25 18.39 9.13
N ARG A 52 12.95 19.49 8.43
CA ARG A 52 13.02 20.85 8.97
C ARG A 52 11.78 21.24 9.79
N GLY A 53 10.78 20.37 9.86
CA GLY A 53 9.51 20.63 10.55
C GLY A 53 8.64 21.66 9.85
N LEU A 54 8.82 21.87 8.53
CA LEU A 54 7.92 22.70 7.74
C LEU A 54 6.57 21.98 7.64
N VAL A 55 5.52 22.71 7.98
CA VAL A 55 4.13 22.28 7.87
C VAL A 55 3.51 23.06 6.73
N ASP A 56 2.70 22.39 5.92
CA ASP A 56 1.94 23.05 4.85
C ASP A 56 0.92 24.02 5.47
N THR A 57 1.12 25.32 5.21
CA THR A 57 0.35 26.42 5.83
C THR A 57 -0.63 27.08 4.86
N ASP A 58 -0.58 26.72 3.57
CA ASP A 58 -1.36 27.40 2.53
C ASP A 58 -2.82 26.94 2.45
N ARG A 59 -3.19 25.94 3.25
CA ARG A 59 -4.49 25.28 3.25
C ARG A 59 -5.69 26.12 3.72
N HIS A 60 -5.58 27.45 3.68
CA HIS A 60 -6.67 28.40 3.96
C HIS A 60 -7.43 28.11 5.26
N ALA A 61 -6.70 27.74 6.32
CA ALA A 61 -7.28 27.40 7.63
C ALA A 61 -8.31 26.24 7.60
N GLN A 62 -8.34 25.42 6.56
CA GLN A 62 -9.10 24.18 6.57
C GLN A 62 -8.31 23.13 7.36
N PRO A 63 -8.81 22.66 8.51
CA PRO A 63 -8.11 21.65 9.30
C PRO A 63 -8.05 20.35 8.48
N GLY A 64 -6.89 20.04 7.90
CA GLY A 64 -6.58 18.69 7.47
C GLY A 64 -6.24 17.82 8.68
N VAL A 65 -6.32 16.49 8.53
CA VAL A 65 -5.83 15.58 9.58
C VAL A 65 -4.30 15.54 9.51
N GLU A 66 -3.63 16.36 10.31
CA GLU A 66 -2.16 16.39 10.41
C GLU A 66 -1.60 15.17 11.14
N LYS A 67 -2.35 14.65 12.12
CA LYS A 67 -2.00 13.46 12.90
C LYS A 67 -3.26 12.64 13.14
N VAL A 68 -3.31 11.45 12.56
CA VAL A 68 -4.31 10.45 12.94
C VAL A 68 -3.88 9.87 14.29
N LYS A 69 -4.70 9.99 15.33
CA LYS A 69 -4.49 9.21 16.55
C LYS A 69 -4.73 7.74 16.18
N PRO A 70 -3.74 6.85 16.27
CA PRO A 70 -3.97 5.45 15.97
C PRO A 70 -5.02 4.92 16.96
N ALA A 71 -6.18 4.52 16.43
CA ALA A 71 -7.15 3.77 17.19
C ALA A 71 -6.58 2.36 17.41
N ALA A 72 -6.87 1.76 18.58
CA ALA A 72 -6.60 0.34 18.76
C ALA A 72 -7.28 -0.46 17.63
N PRO A 73 -6.66 -1.52 17.11
CA PRO A 73 -7.28 -2.35 16.09
C PRO A 73 -8.64 -2.86 16.59
N GLN A 74 -9.71 -2.48 15.90
CA GLN A 74 -11.07 -2.92 16.17
C GLN A 74 -11.55 -3.74 14.99
N GLN A 75 -12.33 -4.80 15.27
CA GLN A 75 -13.05 -5.51 14.22
C GLN A 75 -14.04 -4.55 13.57
N ALA A 76 -14.03 -4.47 12.24
CA ALA A 76 -15.00 -3.70 11.47
C ALA A 76 -16.40 -4.19 11.84
N ARG A 77 -17.22 -3.28 12.40
CA ARG A 77 -18.64 -3.54 12.64
C ARG A 77 -19.41 -3.10 11.39
N PRO A 78 -20.17 -3.98 10.74
CA PRO A 78 -21.05 -3.54 9.68
C PRO A 78 -22.04 -2.54 10.26
N ASP A 79 -22.23 -1.43 9.56
CA ASP A 79 -23.25 -0.45 9.92
C ASP A 79 -24.62 -1.10 9.74
N ALA A 80 -25.40 -1.17 10.82
CA ALA A 80 -26.70 -1.83 10.84
C ALA A 80 -27.75 -1.13 9.96
N GLN A 81 -27.47 0.10 9.52
CA GLN A 81 -28.38 0.92 8.71
C GLN A 81 -27.97 0.98 7.23
N LEU A 82 -26.86 0.34 6.86
CA LEU A 82 -26.38 0.31 5.48
C LEU A 82 -27.16 -0.75 4.69
N GLU A 83 -28.19 -0.32 3.98
CA GLU A 83 -28.93 -1.17 3.05
C GLU A 83 -28.00 -1.70 1.95
N PRO A 84 -27.96 -3.03 1.71
CA PRO A 84 -27.11 -3.61 0.68
C PRO A 84 -27.56 -3.11 -0.70
N LYS A 85 -26.65 -2.49 -1.44
CA LYS A 85 -26.90 -2.12 -2.84
C LYS A 85 -27.19 -3.40 -3.62
N LYS A 86 -28.40 -3.52 -4.17
CA LYS A 86 -28.76 -4.63 -5.06
C LYS A 86 -27.79 -4.69 -6.23
N ALA A 87 -27.08 -5.81 -6.36
CA ALA A 87 -26.30 -6.10 -7.56
C ALA A 87 -27.24 -6.15 -8.77
N ARG A 88 -26.82 -5.50 -9.86
CA ARG A 88 -27.56 -5.45 -11.13
C ARG A 88 -27.19 -6.63 -12.01
#